data_AF-A0A7R7H8M0-F1
#
_entry.id   AF-A0A7R7H8M0-F1
#
_cell.length_a   1.000
_cell.length_b   1.000
_cell.length_c   1.000
_cell.angle_alpha   90.00
_cell.angle_beta   90.00
_cell.angle_gamma   90.00
#
_symmetry.space_group_name_H-M   'P 1'
#
loop_
_entity.id
_entity.type
_entity.pdbx_description
1 polymer ?
#
loop_
_entity_poly.entity_id
_entity_poly.type
_entity_poly.pdbx_seq_one_letter_code
_entity_poly.pdbx_strand_id
1 'polypeptide(L)'
;MQENTEIRLQAEGAIAKLHSLLDADAQDTDEQELIGLAALAAGAVADPERRHALTEGLIAALTALHFGPVFDGEQVESRKQAAAILDELAVTIS
;
A
#
# COMPACT_ATOMS: atom_id res chain seq x y z
N MET A 1 3.11 -26.09 -2.22
CA MET A 1 3.58 -25.13 -3.23
C MET A 1 2.48 -24.22 -3.76
N GLN A 2 1.19 -24.63 -3.79
CA GLN A 2 0.09 -23.77 -4.30
C GLN A 2 -0.22 -22.53 -3.43
N GLU A 3 -0.17 -22.66 -2.10
CA GLU A 3 -0.51 -21.57 -1.15
C GLU A 3 0.38 -20.32 -1.31
N ASN A 4 1.65 -20.51 -1.63
CA ASN A 4 2.61 -19.41 -1.79
C ASN A 4 2.36 -18.60 -3.08
N THR A 5 1.77 -19.23 -4.11
CA THR A 5 1.42 -18.55 -5.37
C THR A 5 0.18 -17.69 -5.23
N GLU A 6 -0.82 -18.16 -4.47
CA GLU A 6 -2.07 -17.42 -4.24
C GLU A 6 -1.83 -16.14 -3.44
N ILE A 7 -1.03 -16.22 -2.38
CA ILE A 7 -0.64 -15.06 -1.55
C ILE A 7 0.08 -14.01 -2.39
N ARG A 8 1.00 -14.43 -3.27
CA ARG A 8 1.72 -13.50 -4.16
C ARG A 8 0.77 -12.82 -5.15
N LEU A 9 -0.13 -13.54 -5.79
CA LEU A 9 -1.09 -12.97 -6.74
C LEU A 9 -2.05 -11.98 -6.06
N GLN A 10 -2.47 -12.27 -4.83
CA GLN A 10 -3.28 -11.35 -4.03
C GLN A 10 -2.51 -10.07 -3.68
N ALA A 11 -1.23 -10.20 -3.30
CA ALA A 11 -0.36 -9.07 -3.02
C ALA A 11 -0.13 -8.20 -4.27
N GLU A 12 0.18 -8.80 -5.42
CA GLU A 12 0.33 -8.09 -6.70
C GLU A 12 -0.95 -7.34 -7.09
N GLY A 13 -2.12 -7.98 -6.95
CA GLY A 13 -3.41 -7.35 -7.21
C GLY A 13 -3.72 -6.19 -6.27
N ALA A 14 -3.37 -6.32 -4.98
CA ALA A 14 -3.52 -5.25 -4.00
C ALA A 14 -2.59 -4.06 -4.31
N ILE A 15 -1.33 -4.31 -4.69
CA ILE A 15 -0.38 -3.27 -5.11
C ILE A 15 -0.90 -2.51 -6.32
N ALA A 16 -1.36 -3.21 -7.35
CA ALA A 16 -1.93 -2.58 -8.55
C ALA A 16 -3.16 -1.72 -8.23
N LYS A 17 -4.05 -2.21 -7.35
CA LYS A 17 -5.21 -1.43 -6.90
C LYS A 17 -4.78 -0.19 -6.12
N LEU A 18 -3.82 -0.31 -5.20
CA LEU A 18 -3.31 0.82 -4.43
C LEU A 18 -2.62 1.86 -5.31
N HIS A 19 -1.84 1.48 -6.33
CA HIS A 19 -1.29 2.42 -7.30
C HIS A 19 -2.40 3.21 -8.02
N SER A 20 -3.46 2.53 -8.46
CA SER A 20 -4.59 3.20 -9.10
C SER A 20 -5.30 4.19 -8.17
N LEU A 21 -5.30 3.95 -6.86
CA LEU A 21 -5.89 4.84 -5.85
C LEU A 21 -5.01 6.06 -5.57
N LEU A 22 -3.70 5.99 -5.80
CA LEU A 22 -2.80 7.15 -5.68
C LEU A 22 -2.99 8.16 -6.81
N ASP A 23 -3.31 7.66 -8.01
CA ASP A 23 -3.50 8.46 -9.23
C ASP A 23 -4.92 9.03 -9.37
N ALA A 24 -5.92 8.34 -8.81
CA ALA A 24 -7.29 8.83 -8.75
C ALA A 24 -7.47 9.80 -7.57
N ASP A 25 -8.33 10.81 -7.71
CA ASP A 25 -8.96 11.46 -6.55
C ASP A 25 -9.88 10.44 -5.88
N ALA A 26 -9.29 9.49 -5.15
CA ALA A 26 -9.99 8.43 -4.45
C ALA A 26 -10.66 9.00 -3.20
N GLN A 27 -11.71 9.81 -3.40
CA GLN A 27 -12.53 10.40 -2.34
C GLN A 27 -13.51 9.39 -1.72
N ASP A 28 -13.73 8.25 -2.37
CA ASP A 28 -14.71 7.22 -1.95
C ASP A 28 -14.08 5.97 -1.32
N THR A 29 -12.77 5.93 -1.10
CA THR A 29 -12.14 4.75 -0.49
C THR A 29 -12.20 4.83 1.03
N ASP A 30 -12.77 3.81 1.65
CA ASP A 30 -12.88 3.69 3.11
C ASP A 30 -11.53 3.38 3.76
N GLU A 31 -11.32 3.88 4.98
CA GLU A 31 -10.07 3.67 5.73
C GLU A 31 -9.78 2.20 5.99
N GLN A 32 -10.80 1.39 6.32
CA GLN A 32 -10.65 -0.05 6.54
C GLN A 32 -10.26 -0.77 5.25
N GLU A 33 -10.77 -0.30 4.10
CA GLU A 33 -10.41 -0.86 2.81
C GLU A 33 -8.93 -0.60 2.49
N LEU A 34 -8.43 0.63 2.72
CA LEU A 34 -7.01 0.97 2.53
C LEU A 34 -6.10 0.14 3.44
N ILE A 35 -6.46 -0.02 4.71
CA ILE A 35 -5.71 -0.84 5.66
C ILE A 35 -5.68 -2.31 5.19
N GLY A 36 -6.83 -2.85 4.78
CA GLY A 36 -6.93 -4.21 4.26
C GLY A 36 -6.06 -4.42 3.02
N LEU A 37 -6.07 -3.47 2.09
CA LEU A 37 -5.23 -3.52 0.88
C LEU A 37 -3.75 -3.42 1.21
N ALA A 38 -3.36 -2.55 2.14
CA ALA A 38 -1.97 -2.41 2.56
C ALA A 38 -1.44 -3.72 3.19
N ALA A 39 -2.24 -4.36 4.03
CA ALA A 39 -1.92 -5.65 4.63
C ALA A 39 -1.81 -6.77 3.58
N LEU A 40 -2.70 -6.78 2.59
CA LEU A 40 -2.65 -7.73 1.47
C LEU A 40 -1.40 -7.51 0.60
N ALA A 41 -1.09 -6.26 0.27
CA ALA A 41 0.08 -5.89 -0.54
C ALA A 41 1.40 -6.35 0.09
N ALA A 42 1.53 -6.23 1.41
CA ALA A 42 2.70 -6.72 2.14
C ALA A 42 2.65 -8.22 2.48
N GLY A 43 1.51 -8.90 2.27
CA GLY A 43 1.28 -10.27 2.71
C GLY A 43 2.25 -11.31 2.14
N ALA A 44 2.81 -11.05 0.96
CA ALA A 44 3.78 -11.91 0.29
C ALA A 44 5.25 -11.65 0.72
N VAL A 45 5.51 -10.62 1.53
CA VAL A 45 6.86 -10.35 2.07
C VAL A 45 7.20 -11.42 3.12
N ALA A 46 8.28 -12.16 2.88
CA ALA A 46 8.69 -13.30 3.72
C ALA A 46 9.26 -12.87 5.08
N ASP A 47 9.96 -11.73 5.12
CA ASP A 47 10.55 -11.20 6.35
C ASP A 47 9.48 -10.50 7.20
N PRO A 48 9.23 -10.95 8.45
CA PRO A 48 8.13 -10.43 9.25
C PRO A 48 8.34 -8.99 9.74
N GLU A 49 9.58 -8.60 10.05
CA GLU A 49 9.89 -7.24 10.50
C GLU A 49 9.73 -6.25 9.35
N ARG A 50 10.27 -6.59 8.17
CA ARG A 50 10.13 -5.80 6.96
C ARG A 50 8.69 -5.71 6.50
N ARG A 51 7.94 -6.83 6.53
CA ARG A 51 6.51 -6.86 6.22
C ARG A 51 5.74 -5.87 7.10
N HIS A 52 5.98 -5.90 8.42
CA HIS A 52 5.32 -5.01 9.35
C HIS A 52 5.66 -3.54 9.06
N ALA A 53 6.95 -3.23 8.89
CA ALA A 53 7.41 -1.87 8.60
C ALA A 53 6.80 -1.31 7.30
N LEU A 54 6.76 -2.11 6.23
CA LEU A 54 6.15 -1.73 4.96
C LEU A 54 4.63 -1.56 5.09
N THR A 55 3.97 -2.43 5.83
CA THR A 55 2.52 -2.32 6.08
C THR A 55 2.19 -1.03 6.84
N GLU A 56 2.87 -0.78 7.96
CA GLU A 56 2.62 0.42 8.76
C GLU A 56 2.96 1.71 8.00
N GLY A 57 4.09 1.72 7.28
CA GLY A 57 4.48 2.88 6.47
C GLY A 57 3.46 3.17 5.36
N LEU A 58 2.94 2.12 4.72
CA LEU A 58 1.93 2.25 3.67
C LEU A 58 0.60 2.76 4.23
N ILE A 59 0.14 2.21 5.36
CA ILE A 59 -1.06 2.70 6.05
C ILE A 59 -0.90 4.16 6.44
N ALA A 60 0.22 4.53 7.07
CA ALA A 60 0.45 5.91 7.51
C ALA A 60 0.44 6.90 6.32
N ALA A 61 1.10 6.54 5.21
CA ALA A 61 1.15 7.37 4.01
C ALA A 61 -0.23 7.50 3.34
N LEU A 62 -0.99 6.41 3.22
CA LEU A 62 -2.34 6.42 2.67
C LEU A 62 -3.33 7.17 3.57
N THR A 63 -3.26 6.98 4.89
CA THR A 63 -4.12 7.71 5.83
C THR A 63 -3.84 9.21 5.77
N ALA A 64 -2.57 9.62 5.72
CA ALA A 64 -2.21 11.02 5.55
C ALA A 64 -2.67 11.60 4.21
N LEU A 65 -2.62 10.81 3.14
CA LEU A 65 -3.05 11.23 1.80
C LEU A 65 -4.58 11.38 1.68
N HIS A 66 -5.35 10.43 2.22
CA HIS A 66 -6.81 10.37 2.02
C HIS A 66 -7.62 11.01 3.15
N PHE A 67 -7.09 11.05 4.37
CA PHE A 67 -7.80 11.55 5.56
C PHE A 67 -7.03 12.64 6.30
N GLY A 68 -5.79 12.94 5.90
CA GLY A 68 -4.99 14.00 6.50
C GLY A 68 -5.47 15.42 6.14
N PRO A 69 -4.98 16.44 6.84
CA PRO A 69 -5.28 17.82 6.52
C PRO A 69 -4.78 18.18 5.11
N VAL A 70 -5.55 19.01 4.39
CA VAL A 70 -5.30 19.39 2.99
C VAL A 70 -4.20 20.46 2.89
N PHE A 71 -3.01 20.15 3.39
CA PHE A 71 -1.81 20.92 3.09
C PHE A 71 -1.16 20.32 1.85
N ASP A 72 -1.20 21.03 0.72
CA ASP A 72 -0.75 20.53 -0.59
C ASP A 72 0.68 19.93 -0.56
N GLY A 73 1.58 20.49 0.26
CA GLY A 73 2.93 19.96 0.42
C GLY A 73 2.99 18.59 1.11
N GLU A 74 2.15 18.36 2.11
CA GLU A 74 2.11 17.10 2.85
C GLU A 74 1.44 15.99 2.01
N GLN A 75 0.36 16.30 1.28
CA GLN A 75 -0.27 15.33 0.38
C GLN A 75 0.68 14.85 -0.73
N VAL A 76 1.48 15.74 -1.30
CA VAL A 76 2.49 15.37 -2.30
C VAL A 76 3.53 14.44 -1.71
N GLU A 77 3.98 14.69 -0.48
CA GLU A 77 4.96 13.85 0.19
C GLU A 77 4.38 12.49 0.59
N SER A 78 3.18 12.45 1.14
CA SER A 78 2.45 11.22 1.44
C SER A 78 2.21 10.36 0.20
N ARG A 79 1.84 10.97 -0.93
CA ARG A 79 1.71 10.27 -2.22
C ARG A 79 3.04 9.66 -2.67
N LYS A 80 4.15 10.41 -2.59
CA LYS A 80 5.48 9.89 -2.95
C LYS A 80 5.90 8.75 -2.03
N GLN A 81 5.66 8.87 -0.73
CA GLN A 81 5.99 7.83 0.24
C GLN A 81 5.18 6.56 -0.02
N ALA A 82 3.88 6.67 -0.24
CA ALA A 82 3.03 5.53 -0.58
C ALA A 82 3.51 4.86 -1.88
N ALA A 83 3.77 5.65 -2.94
CA ALA A 83 4.28 5.13 -4.21
C ALA A 83 5.63 4.39 -4.04
N ALA A 84 6.58 4.95 -3.29
CA ALA A 84 7.87 4.33 -3.04
C ALA A 84 7.75 2.99 -2.32
N ILE A 85 6.84 2.89 -1.34
CA ILE A 85 6.57 1.63 -0.62
C ILE A 85 5.93 0.60 -1.54
N LEU A 86 4.99 1.00 -2.39
CA LEU A 86 4.36 0.10 -3.37
C LEU A 86 5.37 -0.42 -4.40
N ASP A 87 6.26 0.44 -4.90
CA ASP A 87 7.34 0.05 -5.81
C ASP A 87 8.30 -0.94 -5.13
N GLU A 88 8.66 -0.69 -3.86
CA GLU A 88 9.48 -1.62 -3.07
C GLU A 88 8.78 -2.97 -2.88
N LEU A 89 7.49 -2.97 -2.56
CA LEU A 89 6.69 -4.18 -2.42
C LEU A 89 6.66 -4.97 -3.74
N ALA A 90 6.40 -4.31 -4.87
CA ALA A 90 6.38 -4.95 -6.18
C ALA A 90 7.71 -5.64 -6.50
N VAL A 91 8.84 -4.99 -6.23
CA VAL A 91 10.18 -5.57 -6.41
C VAL A 91 10.45 -6.72 -5.45
N THR A 92 9.96 -6.63 -4.21
CA THR A 92 10.22 -7.64 -3.17
C THR A 92 9.47 -8.94 -3.41
N ILE A 93 8.29 -8.89 -4.03
CA ILE A 93 7.41 -10.05 -4.22
C ILE A 93 7.49 -10.67 -5.63
N SER A 94 8.07 -9.96 -6.60
CA SER A 94 8.29 -10.45 -7.98
C SER A 94 9.29 -11.60 -8.04
#